data_AF-A0A3D5UTD5-F1
#
_entry.id   AF-A0A3D5UTD5-F1
#
_cell.length_a   1.000
_cell.length_b   1.000
_cell.length_c   1.000
_cell.angle_alpha   90.00
_cell.angle_beta   90.00
_cell.angle_gamma   90.00
#
_symmetry.space_group_name_H-M   'P 1'
#
loop_
_entity.id
_entity.type
_entity.pdbx_description
1 polymer ?
#
loop_
_entity_poly.entity_id
_entity_poly.type
_entity_poly.pdbx_seq_one_letter_code
_entity_poly.pdbx_strand_id
1 'polypeptide(L)'
;MAASDSLEEQDTLAAAADAAANAPERVLNQDEIDSLLGFEVGEEVVPERNGIDAIVNSALVSYERLPMLEIVFDRLVRLMTVSLRNFTSDNVEVSLDNVSSIRFGDYLNSIPLPAILAVFRAKQWDNYGMFTVDSNLIYSIVDVLLGGRRGTAAMRIEGRPYTTIELNLVQRMIEVVLQDVQAAFEPLSPVTLDLDRMETNPRFAAIARPANAAILVKLRVDMEDRGGRIEMMLPYATLEPIR
;
A
#
# COMPACT_ATOMS: atom_id res chain seq x y z
N MET A 1 42.16 20.20 -58.78
CA MET A 1 42.71 19.95 -57.42
C MET A 1 41.55 19.62 -56.48
N ALA A 2 40.77 18.58 -56.82
CA ALA A 2 39.53 18.21 -56.12
C ALA A 2 39.20 16.73 -56.40
N ALA A 3 40.22 15.87 -56.35
CA ALA A 3 40.08 14.42 -56.51
C ALA A 3 41.06 13.65 -55.60
N SER A 4 41.58 14.33 -54.57
CA SER A 4 42.56 13.79 -53.61
C SER A 4 41.98 13.72 -52.18
N ASP A 5 40.91 14.46 -51.91
CA ASP A 5 40.30 14.62 -50.58
C ASP A 5 39.25 13.52 -50.28
N SER A 6 38.65 12.94 -51.32
CA SER A 6 37.62 11.90 -51.20
C SER A 6 38.17 10.47 -50.97
N LEU A 7 39.50 10.31 -50.98
CA LEU A 7 40.17 9.03 -50.65
C LEU A 7 40.60 8.97 -49.18
N GLU A 8 40.84 10.11 -48.52
CA GLU A 8 41.19 10.16 -47.09
C GLU A 8 39.94 10.06 -46.17
N GLU A 9 38.78 10.53 -46.62
CA GLU A 9 37.50 10.34 -45.89
C GLU A 9 36.97 8.89 -45.94
N GLN A 10 37.29 8.11 -46.98
CA GLN A 10 36.91 6.69 -47.05
C GLN A 10 37.81 5.80 -46.20
N ASP A 11 39.09 6.16 -46.06
CA ASP A 11 40.07 5.42 -45.24
C ASP A 11 39.81 5.64 -43.73
N THR A 12 39.32 6.83 -43.34
CA THR A 12 38.92 7.13 -41.96
C THR A 12 37.59 6.50 -41.55
N LEU A 13 36.62 6.34 -42.47
CA LEU A 13 35.39 5.58 -42.21
C LEU A 13 35.62 4.07 -42.17
N ALA A 14 36.53 3.53 -43.00
CA ALA A 14 36.90 2.12 -42.98
C ALA A 14 37.67 1.76 -41.70
N ALA A 15 38.57 2.63 -41.23
CA ALA A 15 39.31 2.45 -39.98
C ALA A 15 38.40 2.54 -38.73
N ALA A 16 37.33 3.34 -38.76
CA ALA A 16 36.36 3.44 -37.67
C ALA A 16 35.39 2.23 -37.63
N ALA A 17 35.07 1.63 -38.78
CA ALA A 17 34.23 0.44 -38.85
C ALA A 17 34.97 -0.84 -38.42
N ASP A 18 36.27 -0.94 -38.70
CA ASP A 18 37.10 -2.09 -38.31
C ASP A 18 37.48 -2.07 -36.80
N ALA A 19 37.44 -0.89 -36.17
CA ALA A 19 37.61 -0.74 -34.72
C ALA A 19 36.36 -1.12 -33.90
N ALA A 20 35.18 -1.12 -34.52
CA ALA A 20 33.91 -1.50 -33.86
C ALA A 20 33.59 -3.01 -34.00
N ALA A 21 34.18 -3.69 -34.99
CA ALA A 21 33.94 -5.11 -35.28
C ALA A 21 34.89 -6.08 -34.55
N ASN A 22 35.91 -5.57 -33.85
CA ASN A 22 36.91 -6.36 -33.14
C ASN A 22 37.02 -6.01 -31.65
N ALA A 23 35.97 -5.44 -31.07
CA ALA A 23 35.86 -5.43 -29.62
C ALA A 23 35.66 -6.89 -29.17
N PRO A 24 36.57 -7.48 -28.38
CA PRO A 24 36.33 -8.81 -27.85
C PRO A 24 35.01 -8.74 -27.10
N GLU A 25 34.10 -9.66 -27.40
CA GLU A 25 32.88 -9.89 -26.64
C GLU A 25 33.33 -10.22 -25.21
N ARG A 26 33.46 -9.16 -24.40
CA ARG A 26 34.08 -9.22 -23.09
C ARG A 26 33.07 -9.91 -22.20
N VAL A 27 33.23 -11.23 -22.11
CA VAL A 27 32.56 -12.06 -21.14
C VAL A 27 32.99 -11.52 -19.78
N LEU A 28 32.09 -10.80 -19.13
CA LEU A 28 32.29 -10.24 -17.81
C LEU A 28 32.59 -11.40 -16.85
N ASN A 29 33.71 -11.30 -16.15
CA ASN A 29 34.01 -12.26 -15.08
C ASN A 29 33.02 -12.03 -13.92
N GLN A 30 32.79 -13.07 -13.13
CA GLN A 30 31.81 -13.06 -12.03
C GLN A 30 32.04 -11.90 -11.05
N ASP A 31 33.30 -11.49 -10.84
CA ASP A 31 33.67 -10.35 -10.01
C ASP A 31 33.26 -8.97 -10.59
N GLU A 32 33.22 -8.83 -11.92
CA GLU A 32 32.72 -7.62 -12.60
C GLU A 32 31.18 -7.57 -12.62
N ILE A 33 30.55 -8.74 -12.65
CA ILE A 33 29.08 -8.88 -12.53
C ILE A 33 28.66 -8.51 -11.11
N ASP A 34 29.39 -8.96 -10.09
CA ASP A 34 29.07 -8.70 -8.68
C ASP A 34 29.27 -7.23 -8.28
N SER A 35 30.25 -6.55 -8.88
CA SER A 35 30.47 -5.11 -8.68
C SER A 35 29.44 -4.23 -9.42
N LEU A 36 28.83 -4.73 -10.50
CA LEU A 36 27.68 -4.08 -11.15
C LEU A 36 26.33 -4.41 -10.49
N LEU A 37 26.21 -5.56 -9.80
CA LEU A 37 24.98 -6.01 -9.11
C LEU A 37 24.97 -5.73 -7.60
N GLY A 38 26.04 -5.16 -7.03
CA GLY A 38 26.06 -4.66 -5.65
C GLY A 38 26.03 -5.74 -4.58
N PHE A 39 26.49 -6.96 -4.89
CA PHE A 39 26.62 -8.04 -3.90
C PHE A 39 28.08 -8.17 -3.44
N GLU A 40 28.52 -7.29 -2.56
CA GLU A 40 29.72 -7.55 -1.76
C GLU A 40 29.36 -8.53 -0.62
N VAL A 41 29.81 -9.77 -0.75
CA VAL A 41 29.79 -10.74 0.35
C VAL A 41 31.01 -10.50 1.22
N GLY A 42 30.80 -9.84 2.36
CA GLY A 42 31.69 -9.95 3.51
C GLY A 42 32.60 -8.75 3.79
N GLU A 43 32.00 -7.63 4.15
CA GLU A 43 32.36 -6.81 5.32
C GLU A 43 31.17 -5.89 5.59
N GLU A 44 30.78 -5.71 6.86
CA GLU A 44 29.70 -4.77 7.24
C GLU A 44 30.13 -3.33 6.93
N VAL A 45 30.03 -2.93 5.67
CA VAL A 45 29.98 -1.54 5.28
C VAL A 45 28.57 -1.08 5.64
N VAL A 46 28.43 -0.48 6.83
CA VAL A 46 27.28 0.36 7.15
C VAL A 46 27.17 1.35 5.99
N PRO A 47 26.13 1.30 5.14
CA PRO A 47 26.02 2.27 4.08
C PRO A 47 25.90 3.62 4.78
N GLU A 48 26.88 4.50 4.55
CA GLU A 48 26.70 5.92 4.81
C GLU A 48 25.49 6.33 3.99
N ARG A 49 24.33 6.32 4.65
CA ARG A 49 23.06 6.80 4.12
C ARG A 49 23.35 8.22 3.67
N ASN A 50 23.43 8.42 2.35
CA ASN A 50 23.62 9.72 1.73
C ASN A 50 22.78 10.73 2.50
N GLY A 51 23.41 11.79 3.02
CA GLY A 51 22.72 12.83 3.78
C GLY A 51 21.53 13.42 3.00
N ILE A 52 21.52 13.25 1.69
CA ILE A 52 20.43 13.59 0.77
C ILE A 52 19.21 12.65 0.94
N ASP A 53 19.39 11.33 1.09
CA ASP A 53 18.30 10.39 1.39
C ASP A 53 17.75 10.60 2.81
N ALA A 54 18.62 10.97 3.76
CA ALA A 54 18.19 11.38 5.09
C ALA A 54 17.41 12.71 5.05
N ILE A 55 17.78 13.66 4.16
CA ILE A 55 17.04 14.92 3.98
C ILE A 55 15.72 14.70 3.23
N VAL A 56 15.69 13.86 2.19
CA VAL A 56 14.47 13.51 1.43
C VAL A 56 13.50 12.67 2.29
N ASN A 57 14.03 11.86 3.21
CA ASN A 57 13.22 11.21 4.25
C ASN A 57 12.91 12.13 5.43
N SER A 58 13.72 13.15 5.74
CA SER A 58 13.40 14.16 6.77
C SER A 58 12.30 15.13 6.30
N ALA A 59 12.13 15.28 4.98
CA ALA A 59 11.01 15.98 4.37
C ALA A 59 9.70 15.17 4.44
N LEU A 60 9.73 13.90 4.92
CA LEU A 60 8.55 13.26 5.50
C LEU A 60 8.28 13.95 6.85
N VAL A 61 7.73 15.17 6.73
CA VAL A 61 7.02 15.96 7.72
C VAL A 61 7.27 15.50 9.15
N SER A 62 8.20 16.23 9.79
CA SER A 62 8.29 16.39 11.23
C SER A 62 6.93 16.23 11.91
N TYR A 63 6.83 15.12 12.61
CA TYR A 63 5.69 14.60 13.33
C TYR A 63 5.24 15.59 14.42
N GLU A 64 4.21 16.38 14.17
CA GLU A 64 3.32 16.76 15.27
C GLU A 64 2.45 15.53 15.53
N ARG A 65 2.81 14.75 16.57
CA ARG A 65 1.90 13.74 17.13
C ARG A 65 0.59 14.45 17.35
N LEU A 66 -0.45 14.10 16.59
CA LEU A 66 -1.81 14.53 16.90
C LEU A 66 -2.27 13.58 18.01
N PRO A 67 -2.10 13.92 19.31
CA PRO A 67 -2.30 12.97 20.40
C PRO A 67 -3.76 12.51 20.47
N MET A 68 -4.64 13.31 19.87
CA MET A 68 -6.07 13.05 19.75
C MET A 68 -6.38 11.90 18.77
N LEU A 69 -5.56 11.68 17.74
CA LEU A 69 -5.79 10.61 16.74
C LEU A 69 -5.56 9.22 17.32
N GLU A 70 -4.60 9.08 18.23
CA GLU A 70 -4.40 7.82 18.96
C GLU A 70 -5.67 7.44 19.76
N ILE A 71 -6.27 8.41 20.46
CA ILE A 71 -7.53 8.22 21.20
C ILE A 71 -8.68 7.84 20.25
N VAL A 72 -8.74 8.46 19.07
CA VAL A 72 -9.75 8.13 18.04
C VAL A 72 -9.58 6.69 17.56
N PHE A 73 -8.35 6.24 17.30
CA PHE A 73 -8.10 4.87 16.85
C PHE A 73 -8.31 3.83 17.95
N ASP A 74 -7.97 4.13 19.20
CA ASP A 74 -8.32 3.27 20.34
C ASP A 74 -9.84 3.13 20.50
N ARG A 75 -10.58 4.23 20.30
CA ARG A 75 -12.05 4.19 20.27
C ARG A 75 -12.54 3.36 19.07
N LEU A 76 -11.95 3.52 17.90
CA LEU A 76 -12.31 2.78 16.69
C LEU A 76 -12.16 1.27 16.92
N VAL A 77 -11.03 0.82 17.47
CA VAL A 77 -10.77 -0.59 17.78
C VAL A 77 -11.89 -1.19 18.65
N ARG A 78 -12.31 -0.45 19.68
CA ARG A 78 -13.41 -0.87 20.57
C ARG A 78 -14.75 -0.97 19.85
N LEU A 79 -15.09 0.02 19.02
CA LEU A 79 -16.33 0.02 18.25
C LEU A 79 -16.35 -1.13 17.24
N MET A 80 -15.28 -1.26 16.45
CA MET A 80 -15.12 -2.32 15.44
C MET A 80 -15.19 -3.72 16.05
N THR A 81 -14.62 -3.93 17.24
CA THR A 81 -14.71 -5.24 17.92
C THR A 81 -16.15 -5.64 18.19
N VAL A 82 -17.00 -4.68 18.59
CA VAL A 82 -18.42 -4.95 18.87
C VAL A 82 -19.22 -5.09 17.57
N SER A 83 -19.02 -4.19 16.62
CA SER A 83 -19.78 -4.16 15.36
C SER A 83 -19.47 -5.38 14.49
N LEU A 84 -18.19 -5.77 14.34
CA LEU A 84 -17.78 -6.92 13.55
C LEU A 84 -18.24 -8.23 14.19
N ARG A 85 -18.18 -8.36 15.52
CA ARG A 85 -18.78 -9.49 16.24
C ARG A 85 -20.26 -9.64 15.94
N ASN A 86 -21.01 -8.54 15.96
CA ASN A 86 -22.45 -8.57 15.64
C ASN A 86 -22.71 -8.89 14.17
N PHE A 87 -21.87 -8.35 13.27
CA PHE A 87 -21.97 -8.56 11.83
C PHE A 87 -21.69 -10.01 11.43
N THR A 88 -20.67 -10.63 12.03
CA THR A 88 -20.27 -12.01 11.74
C THR A 88 -21.01 -13.04 12.59
N SER A 89 -21.63 -12.61 13.70
CA SER A 89 -22.19 -13.51 14.72
C SER A 89 -21.17 -14.51 15.30
N ASP A 90 -19.88 -14.15 15.28
CA ASP A 90 -18.79 -14.98 15.80
C ASP A 90 -17.87 -14.18 16.74
N ASN A 91 -16.97 -14.88 17.44
CA ASN A 91 -15.99 -14.21 18.29
C ASN A 91 -14.98 -13.45 17.42
N VAL A 92 -14.96 -12.11 17.54
CA VAL A 92 -14.04 -11.23 16.83
C VAL A 92 -13.28 -10.37 17.84
N GLU A 93 -11.97 -10.23 17.63
CA GLU A 93 -11.10 -9.29 18.32
C GLU A 93 -10.41 -8.40 17.28
N VAL A 94 -10.39 -7.09 17.55
CA VAL A 94 -9.68 -6.13 16.71
C VAL A 94 -8.55 -5.52 17.53
N SER A 95 -7.38 -5.40 16.92
CA SER A 95 -6.22 -4.74 17.54
C SER A 95 -5.57 -3.74 16.59
N LEU A 96 -5.02 -2.66 17.14
CA LEU A 96 -4.21 -1.70 16.41
C LEU A 96 -2.78 -2.23 16.28
N ASP A 97 -2.33 -2.52 15.07
CA ASP A 97 -0.97 -3.00 14.81
C ASP A 97 0.03 -1.84 14.75
N ASN A 98 -0.26 -0.80 13.98
CA ASN A 98 0.61 0.37 13.83
C ASN A 98 -0.14 1.57 13.24
N VAL A 99 0.33 2.77 13.55
CA VAL A 99 -0.03 4.04 12.90
C VAL A 99 1.25 4.67 12.36
N SER A 100 1.30 4.91 11.05
CA SER A 100 2.52 5.38 10.38
C SER A 100 2.21 6.45 9.33
N SER A 101 3.21 7.27 9.01
CA SER A 101 3.16 8.22 7.90
C SER A 101 3.88 7.62 6.70
N ILE A 102 3.24 7.61 5.54
CA ILE A 102 3.80 7.04 4.30
C ILE A 102 3.43 7.92 3.10
N ARG A 103 4.19 7.83 2.00
CA ARG A 103 3.77 8.45 0.73
C ARG A 103 2.67 7.62 0.09
N PHE A 104 1.66 8.29 -0.45
CA PHE A 104 0.49 7.63 -1.05
C PHE A 104 0.88 6.65 -2.18
N GLY A 105 1.81 7.05 -3.05
CA GLY A 105 2.28 6.22 -4.15
C GLY A 105 3.02 4.97 -3.70
N ASP A 106 3.91 5.11 -2.71
CA ASP A 106 4.69 4.00 -2.16
C ASP A 106 3.76 2.96 -1.53
N TYR A 107 2.71 3.42 -0.84
CA TYR A 107 1.70 2.53 -0.29
C TYR A 107 0.92 1.78 -1.37
N LEU A 108 0.37 2.47 -2.38
CA LEU A 108 -0.39 1.82 -3.45
C LEU A 108 0.41 0.74 -4.17
N ASN A 109 1.71 0.95 -4.36
CA ASN A 109 2.61 -0.02 -4.99
C ASN A 109 2.98 -1.19 -4.07
N SER A 110 2.75 -1.06 -2.75
CA SER A 110 3.06 -2.10 -1.76
C SER A 110 1.90 -3.07 -1.48
N ILE A 111 0.70 -2.79 -2.01
CA ILE A 111 -0.50 -3.59 -1.73
C ILE A 111 -0.37 -4.98 -2.41
N PRO A 112 -0.38 -6.08 -1.63
CA PRO A 112 -0.35 -7.42 -2.20
C PRO A 112 -1.69 -7.73 -2.88
N LEU A 113 -1.64 -8.27 -4.09
CA LEU A 113 -2.82 -8.72 -4.82
C LEU A 113 -3.05 -10.23 -4.62
N PRO A 114 -4.31 -10.69 -4.50
CA PRO A 114 -5.54 -9.91 -4.59
C PRO A 114 -5.90 -9.18 -3.29
N ALA A 115 -6.50 -8.00 -3.42
CA ALA A 115 -7.01 -7.19 -2.31
C ALA A 115 -8.27 -6.44 -2.76
N ILE A 116 -9.06 -5.98 -1.80
CA ILE A 116 -10.19 -5.08 -2.04
C ILE A 116 -9.84 -3.72 -1.45
N LEU A 117 -9.90 -2.70 -2.30
CA LEU A 117 -9.73 -1.31 -1.93
C LEU A 117 -11.10 -0.65 -1.93
N ALA A 118 -11.39 0.15 -0.92
CA ALA A 118 -12.65 0.85 -0.80
C ALA A 118 -12.39 2.33 -0.56
N VAL A 119 -12.79 3.16 -1.53
CA VAL A 119 -12.67 4.61 -1.44
C VAL A 119 -13.94 5.15 -0.81
N PHE A 120 -13.78 6.01 0.20
CA PHE A 120 -14.89 6.68 0.86
C PHE A 120 -14.70 8.20 0.81
N ARG A 121 -15.81 8.93 0.79
CA ARG A 121 -15.83 10.39 0.84
C ARG A 121 -16.17 10.86 2.25
N ALA A 122 -15.35 11.75 2.79
CA ALA A 122 -15.64 12.48 4.01
C ALA A 122 -16.29 13.83 3.65
N LYS A 123 -17.61 13.91 3.75
CA LYS A 123 -18.40 15.06 3.25
C LYS A 123 -17.96 16.41 3.84
N GLN A 124 -17.81 16.49 5.16
CA GLN A 124 -17.52 17.72 5.89
C GLN A 124 -16.05 18.15 5.74
N TRP A 125 -15.17 17.20 5.44
CA TRP A 125 -13.74 17.48 5.20
C TRP A 125 -13.44 17.74 3.72
N ASP A 126 -14.47 17.59 2.87
CA ASP A 126 -14.42 17.68 1.41
C ASP A 126 -13.23 16.94 0.78
N ASN A 127 -13.00 15.71 1.26
CA ASN A 127 -11.88 14.90 0.81
C ASN A 127 -12.21 13.40 0.85
N TYR A 128 -11.25 12.58 0.46
CA TYR A 128 -11.38 11.12 0.39
C TYR A 128 -10.45 10.41 1.36
N GLY A 129 -10.84 9.21 1.74
CA GLY A 129 -9.99 8.22 2.39
C GLY A 129 -10.15 6.86 1.72
N MET A 130 -9.36 5.90 2.14
CA MET A 130 -9.38 4.56 1.56
C MET A 130 -9.18 3.48 2.62
N PHE A 131 -9.92 2.38 2.50
CA PHE A 131 -9.60 1.13 3.15
C PHE A 131 -8.94 0.16 2.17
N THR A 132 -8.05 -0.67 2.67
CA THR A 132 -7.54 -1.85 1.97
C THR A 132 -7.77 -3.07 2.85
N VAL A 133 -8.43 -4.07 2.30
CA VAL A 133 -8.74 -5.34 2.98
C VAL A 133 -7.89 -6.43 2.34
N ASP A 134 -7.13 -7.15 3.16
CA ASP A 134 -6.30 -8.24 2.66
C ASP A 134 -7.12 -9.49 2.32
N SER A 135 -6.54 -10.35 1.49
CA SER A 135 -7.18 -11.61 1.09
C SER A 135 -7.61 -12.47 2.26
N ASN A 136 -6.81 -12.55 3.33
CA ASN A 136 -7.12 -13.40 4.48
C ASN A 136 -8.43 -12.96 5.15
N LEU A 137 -8.60 -11.65 5.38
CA LEU A 137 -9.81 -11.12 5.99
C LEU A 137 -11.02 -11.28 5.07
N ILE A 138 -10.85 -11.06 3.76
CA ILE A 138 -11.92 -11.26 2.78
C ILE A 138 -12.47 -12.69 2.83
N TYR A 139 -11.61 -13.69 2.72
CA TYR A 139 -12.04 -15.10 2.76
C TYR A 139 -12.59 -15.48 4.13
N SER A 140 -12.03 -14.95 5.21
CA SER A 140 -12.54 -15.20 6.57
C SER A 140 -13.98 -14.72 6.73
N ILE A 141 -14.28 -13.51 6.25
CA ILE A 141 -15.61 -12.89 6.33
C ILE A 141 -16.59 -13.61 5.42
N VAL A 142 -16.19 -13.94 4.19
CA VAL A 142 -17.04 -14.70 3.27
C VAL A 142 -17.40 -16.06 3.85
N ASP A 143 -16.43 -16.80 4.40
CA ASP A 143 -16.69 -18.11 4.98
C ASP A 143 -17.64 -18.02 6.17
N VAL A 144 -17.45 -17.07 7.10
CA VAL A 144 -18.36 -16.92 8.25
C VAL A 144 -19.78 -16.54 7.82
N LEU A 145 -19.93 -15.57 6.91
CA LEU A 145 -21.26 -15.11 6.47
C LEU A 145 -22.02 -16.16 5.64
N LEU A 146 -21.31 -17.09 5.00
CA LEU A 146 -21.91 -18.20 4.26
C LEU A 146 -22.11 -19.47 5.10
N GLY A 147 -21.86 -19.39 6.42
CA GLY A 147 -22.11 -20.49 7.36
C GLY A 147 -20.96 -21.51 7.48
N GLY A 148 -19.73 -21.07 7.20
CA GLY A 148 -18.51 -21.84 7.40
C GLY A 148 -18.40 -22.37 8.83
N ARG A 149 -17.95 -23.62 8.97
CA ARG A 149 -17.80 -24.26 10.29
C ARG A 149 -16.49 -23.84 10.93
N ARG A 150 -16.49 -23.68 12.26
CA ARG A 150 -15.27 -23.52 13.06
C ARG A 150 -14.30 -24.68 12.80
N GLY A 151 -13.00 -24.38 12.70
CA GLY A 151 -11.96 -25.37 12.39
C GLY A 151 -11.92 -25.89 10.95
N THR A 152 -12.71 -25.33 10.02
CA THR A 152 -12.50 -25.58 8.58
C THR A 152 -11.13 -24.99 8.20
N ALA A 153 -10.24 -25.81 7.63
CA ALA A 153 -8.90 -25.37 7.25
C ALA A 153 -8.94 -24.06 6.47
N ALA A 154 -8.01 -23.14 6.78
CA ALA A 154 -7.91 -21.85 6.13
C ALA A 154 -8.04 -22.02 4.61
N MET A 155 -9.04 -21.33 4.03
CA MET A 155 -9.31 -21.40 2.60
C MET A 155 -8.04 -21.01 1.86
N ARG A 156 -7.53 -21.89 0.98
CA ARG A 156 -6.33 -21.58 0.21
C ARG A 156 -6.61 -20.36 -0.65
N ILE A 157 -5.76 -19.36 -0.56
CA ILE A 157 -5.82 -18.17 -1.42
C ILE A 157 -5.42 -18.63 -2.83
N GLU A 158 -6.42 -18.89 -3.67
CA GLU A 158 -6.21 -19.39 -5.04
C GLU A 158 -5.77 -18.30 -6.02
N GLY A 159 -5.60 -17.05 -5.56
CA GLY A 159 -5.21 -15.93 -6.42
C GLY A 159 -6.24 -15.58 -7.50
N ARG A 160 -7.45 -16.13 -7.43
CA ARG A 160 -8.53 -15.87 -8.39
C ARG A 160 -9.17 -14.49 -8.13
N PRO A 161 -9.74 -13.86 -9.17
CA PRO A 161 -10.56 -12.66 -8.98
C PRO A 161 -11.77 -12.93 -8.10
N TYR A 162 -12.17 -11.93 -7.29
CA TYR A 162 -13.35 -12.03 -6.44
C TYR A 162 -14.64 -12.05 -7.26
N THR A 163 -15.57 -12.89 -6.83
CA THR A 163 -16.93 -12.98 -7.36
C THR A 163 -17.77 -11.80 -6.89
N THR A 164 -18.88 -11.54 -7.58
CA THR A 164 -19.84 -10.51 -7.17
C THR A 164 -20.44 -10.77 -5.78
N ILE A 165 -20.57 -12.03 -5.37
CA ILE A 165 -21.09 -12.37 -4.03
C ILE A 165 -20.07 -11.98 -2.96
N GLU A 166 -18.79 -12.34 -3.17
CA GLU A 166 -17.69 -12.00 -2.25
C GLU A 166 -17.55 -10.46 -2.12
N LEU A 167 -17.59 -9.74 -3.24
CA LEU A 167 -17.54 -8.27 -3.24
C LEU A 167 -18.69 -7.64 -2.45
N ASN A 168 -19.93 -8.11 -2.64
CA ASN A 168 -21.09 -7.59 -1.91
C ASN A 168 -21.01 -7.87 -0.40
N LEU A 169 -20.49 -9.02 0.02
CA LEU A 169 -20.32 -9.34 1.44
C LEU A 169 -19.27 -8.43 2.08
N VAL A 170 -18.15 -8.22 1.40
CA VAL A 170 -17.09 -7.32 1.86
C VAL A 170 -17.56 -5.87 1.86
N GLN A 171 -18.37 -5.45 0.88
CA GLN A 171 -18.99 -4.12 0.85
C GLN A 171 -19.77 -3.84 2.14
N ARG A 172 -20.66 -4.78 2.53
CA ARG A 172 -21.47 -4.65 3.75
C ARG A 172 -20.60 -4.57 5.01
N MET A 173 -19.51 -5.32 5.05
CA MET A 173 -18.54 -5.21 6.15
C MET A 173 -17.90 -3.82 6.19
N ILE A 174 -17.46 -3.28 5.04
CA ILE A 174 -16.86 -1.96 4.95
C ILE A 174 -17.85 -0.87 5.38
N GLU A 175 -19.12 -0.98 5.03
CA GLU A 175 -20.18 -0.05 5.46
C GLU A 175 -20.34 -0.05 7.00
N VAL A 176 -20.24 -1.21 7.65
CA VAL A 176 -20.23 -1.31 9.12
C VAL A 176 -18.98 -0.62 9.69
N VAL A 177 -17.81 -0.90 9.14
CA VAL A 177 -16.55 -0.27 9.60
C VAL A 177 -16.58 1.25 9.40
N LEU A 178 -17.15 1.75 8.30
CA LEU A 178 -17.31 3.18 8.04
C LEU A 178 -18.17 3.86 9.10
N GLN A 179 -19.23 3.21 9.58
CA GLN A 179 -20.05 3.73 10.68
C GLN A 179 -19.24 3.82 11.98
N ASP A 180 -18.38 2.84 12.25
CA ASP A 180 -17.50 2.88 13.42
C ASP A 180 -16.47 3.99 13.31
N VAL A 181 -15.88 4.22 12.13
CA VAL A 181 -14.96 5.36 11.90
C VAL A 181 -15.68 6.68 12.13
N GLN A 182 -16.88 6.84 11.57
CA GLN A 182 -17.68 8.04 11.79
C GLN A 182 -17.92 8.30 13.29
N ALA A 183 -18.35 7.27 14.03
CA ALA A 183 -18.58 7.37 15.47
C ALA A 183 -17.28 7.63 16.25
N ALA A 184 -16.15 7.06 15.82
CA ALA A 184 -14.86 7.28 16.46
C ALA A 184 -14.39 8.75 16.34
N PHE A 185 -14.58 9.37 15.17
CA PHE A 185 -14.20 10.76 14.90
C PHE A 185 -15.18 11.81 15.44
N GLU A 186 -16.42 11.41 15.78
CA GLU A 186 -17.49 12.29 16.26
C GLU A 186 -17.09 13.32 17.36
N PRO A 187 -16.29 12.98 18.41
CA PRO A 187 -15.94 13.95 19.45
C PRO A 187 -14.98 15.04 18.99
N LEU A 188 -14.26 14.79 17.90
CA LEU A 188 -13.26 15.70 17.36
C LEU A 188 -13.84 16.51 16.20
N SER A 189 -14.52 15.84 15.27
CA SER A 189 -15.20 16.49 14.15
C SER A 189 -16.32 15.59 13.65
N PRO A 190 -17.59 16.01 13.78
CA PRO A 190 -18.71 15.32 13.17
C PRO A 190 -18.53 15.26 11.65
N VAL A 191 -18.47 14.04 11.13
CA VAL A 191 -18.28 13.76 9.71
C VAL A 191 -19.29 12.73 9.25
N THR A 192 -19.63 12.74 7.97
CA THR A 192 -20.41 11.72 7.29
C THR A 192 -19.50 11.05 6.28
N LEU A 193 -19.31 9.74 6.44
CA LEU A 193 -18.48 8.93 5.56
C LEU A 193 -19.36 8.07 4.66
N ASP A 194 -19.31 8.31 3.35
CA ASP A 194 -20.02 7.49 2.37
C ASP A 194 -19.04 6.65 1.57
N LEU A 195 -19.37 5.37 1.36
CA LEU A 195 -18.64 4.52 0.42
C LEU A 195 -18.87 5.05 -1.00
N ASP A 196 -17.80 5.42 -1.69
CA ASP A 196 -17.86 5.98 -3.05
C ASP A 196 -17.71 4.87 -4.09
N ARG A 197 -16.68 4.04 -3.95
CA ARG A 197 -16.42 2.91 -4.86
C ARG A 197 -15.55 1.83 -4.23
N MET A 198 -15.63 0.63 -4.82
CA MET A 198 -14.76 -0.50 -4.50
C MET A 198 -13.95 -0.90 -5.72
N GLU A 199 -12.67 -1.18 -5.51
CA GLU A 199 -11.71 -1.51 -6.54
C GLU A 199 -10.90 -2.75 -6.15
N THR A 200 -10.50 -3.54 -7.13
CA THR A 200 -9.57 -4.67 -6.92
C THR A 200 -8.16 -4.37 -7.40
N ASN A 201 -7.98 -3.26 -8.13
CA ASN A 201 -6.70 -2.80 -8.63
C ASN A 201 -6.35 -1.43 -8.02
N PRO A 202 -5.21 -1.29 -7.33
CA PRO A 202 -4.76 -0.05 -6.71
C PRO A 202 -4.73 1.16 -7.67
N ARG A 203 -4.53 0.92 -8.97
CA ARG A 203 -4.48 1.98 -9.98
C ARG A 203 -5.79 2.75 -10.14
N PHE A 204 -6.94 2.13 -9.82
CA PHE A 204 -8.25 2.78 -9.89
C PHE A 204 -8.68 3.42 -8.55
N ALA A 205 -7.96 3.12 -7.47
CA ALA A 205 -8.21 3.64 -6.13
C ALA A 205 -7.41 4.92 -5.80
N ALA A 206 -6.80 5.57 -6.80
CA ALA A 206 -6.01 6.77 -6.60
C ALA A 206 -6.91 7.95 -6.14
N ILE A 207 -6.71 8.42 -4.91
CA ILE A 207 -7.43 9.55 -4.29
C ILE A 207 -6.56 10.79 -4.05
N ALA A 208 -5.24 10.63 -4.15
CA ALA A 208 -4.26 11.69 -3.93
C ALA A 208 -3.09 11.56 -4.92
N ARG A 209 -2.25 12.59 -5.00
CA ARG A 209 -1.02 12.52 -5.81
C ARG A 209 -0.04 11.54 -5.16
N PRO A 210 0.74 10.75 -5.92
CA PRO A 210 1.68 9.78 -5.36
C PRO A 210 2.67 10.36 -4.35
N ALA A 211 3.11 11.60 -4.54
CA ALA A 211 4.06 12.28 -3.66
C ALA A 211 3.45 12.78 -2.33
N ASN A 212 2.12 12.80 -2.19
CA ASN A 212 1.46 13.31 -1.00
C ASN A 212 1.65 12.35 0.18
N ALA A 213 1.85 12.90 1.37
CA ALA A 213 1.87 12.13 2.60
C ALA A 213 0.44 11.69 2.99
N ALA A 214 0.35 10.51 3.61
CA ALA A 214 -0.86 9.93 4.15
C ALA A 214 -0.57 9.24 5.49
N ILE A 215 -1.55 9.25 6.39
CA ILE A 215 -1.55 8.42 7.59
C ILE A 215 -2.09 7.05 7.21
N LEU A 216 -1.36 6.01 7.58
CA LEU A 216 -1.74 4.61 7.41
C LEU A 216 -1.94 3.98 8.79
N VAL A 217 -3.15 3.53 9.05
CA VAL A 217 -3.58 2.82 10.26
C VAL A 217 -3.74 1.35 9.90
N LYS A 218 -3.02 0.47 10.58
CA LYS A 218 -3.10 -0.98 10.35
C LYS A 218 -3.86 -1.62 11.50
N LEU A 219 -4.96 -2.28 11.17
CA LEU A 219 -5.80 -2.99 12.13
C LEU A 219 -5.75 -4.47 11.80
N ARG A 220 -5.59 -5.29 12.83
CA ARG A 220 -5.70 -6.75 12.73
C ARG A 220 -7.06 -7.16 13.24
N VAL A 221 -7.69 -8.08 12.51
CA VAL A 221 -8.96 -8.69 12.87
C VAL A 221 -8.70 -10.17 13.08
N ASP A 222 -8.91 -10.64 14.30
CA ASP A 222 -8.77 -12.02 14.72
C ASP A 222 -10.16 -12.63 14.93
N MET A 223 -10.37 -13.82 14.39
CA MET A 223 -11.62 -14.58 14.44
C MET A 223 -11.33 -16.05 14.83
N GLU A 224 -10.58 -16.24 15.91
CA GLU A 224 -10.14 -17.55 16.42
C GLU A 224 -9.13 -18.23 15.47
N ASP A 225 -9.61 -19.13 14.59
CA ASP A 225 -8.75 -19.89 13.68
C ASP A 225 -8.49 -19.17 12.34
N ARG A 226 -9.06 -17.97 12.16
CA ARG A 226 -9.02 -17.20 10.91
C ARG A 226 -8.92 -15.70 11.22
N GLY A 227 -8.76 -14.87 10.19
CA GLY A 227 -8.66 -13.43 10.35
C GLY A 227 -7.92 -12.77 9.22
N GLY A 228 -7.42 -11.56 9.45
CA GLY A 228 -6.59 -10.83 8.50
C GLY A 228 -6.40 -9.38 8.90
N ARG A 229 -6.20 -8.52 7.91
CA ARG A 229 -5.89 -7.10 8.11
C ARG A 229 -6.81 -6.21 7.33
N ILE A 230 -7.22 -5.13 7.98
CA ILE A 230 -7.82 -3.97 7.34
C ILE A 230 -6.94 -2.76 7.62
N GLU A 231 -6.59 -2.06 6.56
CA GLU A 231 -5.74 -0.88 6.63
C GLU A 231 -6.57 0.34 6.23
N MET A 232 -6.53 1.40 7.04
CA MET A 232 -7.16 2.68 6.73
C MET A 232 -6.10 3.70 6.36
N MET A 233 -6.28 4.33 5.21
CA MET A 233 -5.42 5.39 4.70
C MET A 233 -6.17 6.71 4.63
N LEU A 234 -5.59 7.73 5.26
CA LEU A 234 -6.08 9.10 5.28
C LEU A 234 -4.98 10.04 4.77
N PRO A 235 -5.09 10.59 3.54
CA PRO A 235 -4.21 11.65 3.08
C PRO A 235 -4.17 12.82 4.07
N TYR A 236 -3.03 13.51 4.20
CA TYR A 236 -2.94 14.65 5.14
C TYR A 236 -3.93 15.77 4.80
N ALA A 237 -4.18 16.00 3.51
CA ALA A 237 -5.19 16.96 3.06
C ALA A 237 -6.61 16.62 3.55
N THR A 238 -6.88 15.35 3.88
CA THR A 238 -8.18 14.91 4.43
C THR A 238 -8.32 15.28 5.90
N LEU A 239 -7.21 15.39 6.63
CA LEU A 239 -7.17 15.70 8.06
C LEU A 239 -6.97 17.19 8.33
N GLU A 240 -6.61 17.99 7.33
CA GLU A 240 -6.37 19.42 7.46
C GLU A 240 -7.55 20.20 8.08
N PRO A 241 -8.83 19.93 7.75
CA PRO A 241 -9.96 20.63 8.36
C PRO A 241 -10.18 20.35 9.86
N ILE A 242 -9.53 19.31 10.39
CA ILE A 242 -9.74 18.82 11.76
C ILE A 242 -8.47 18.87 12.62
N ARG A 243 -7.39 19.45 12.08
CA ARG A 243 -6.16 19.75 12.81
C ARG A 243 -6.35 20.90 13.79
#